data_AF-A0AAV3QEK3-F1
#
_entry.id   AF-A0AAV3QEK3-F1
#
_cell.length_a   1.000
_cell.length_b   1.000
_cell.length_c   1.000
_cell.angle_alpha   90.00
_cell.angle_beta   90.00
_cell.angle_gamma   90.00
#
_symmetry.space_group_name_H-M   'P 1'
#
loop_
_entity.id
_entity.type
_entity.pdbx_description
1 polymer ?
#
loop_
_entity_poly.entity_id
_entity_poly.type
_entity_poly.pdbx_seq_one_letter_code
_entity_poly.pdbx_strand_id
1 'polypeptide(L)'
;MPYAKKVGFGIRKSRGHKEHVIQVDRIICCTCEGEGGNDKREILMSRPHVRAITRCGCPAMMKISYRNNFGIYKDIRFVAVHNHVFSSPSNIVLHPCHRKFIPGQTTQIDMATCSGIPPKSGFELMVRQVGGRDNLDFISLDLLRSKQTERMLLGDTSVIMEYLQRMQTKDTNFFYAFQFPG
;
A
#
# COMPACT_ATOMS: atom_id res chain seq x y z
N MET A 1 1.69 10.22 -8.36
CA MET A 1 2.70 11.09 -8.99
C MET A 1 2.94 10.61 -10.42
N PRO A 2 2.31 11.24 -11.43
CA PRO A 2 2.33 10.76 -12.81
C PRO A 2 3.75 10.64 -13.40
N TYR A 3 4.64 11.57 -13.08
CA TYR A 3 6.04 11.54 -13.52
C TYR A 3 6.77 10.26 -13.12
N ALA A 4 6.75 9.91 -11.84
CA ALA A 4 7.44 8.71 -11.34
C ALA A 4 6.91 7.42 -11.97
N LYS A 5 5.58 7.32 -12.18
CA LYS A 5 4.96 6.19 -12.89
C LYS A 5 5.43 6.12 -14.34
N LYS A 6 5.46 7.27 -15.05
CA LYS A 6 5.93 7.36 -16.44
C LYS A 6 7.40 6.99 -16.61
N VAL A 7 8.26 7.44 -15.70
CA VAL A 7 9.71 7.17 -15.76
C VAL A 7 10.06 5.75 -15.30
N GLY A 8 9.26 5.16 -14.41
CA GLY A 8 9.41 3.77 -14.02
C GLY A 8 9.98 3.54 -12.62
N PHE A 9 9.86 4.50 -11.70
CA PHE A 9 10.38 4.34 -10.33
C PHE A 9 9.30 4.56 -9.26
N GLY A 10 9.46 3.88 -8.13
CA GLY A 10 8.62 4.05 -6.96
C GLY A 10 9.02 5.26 -6.13
N ILE A 11 8.04 5.84 -5.43
CA ILE A 11 8.25 6.93 -4.48
C ILE A 11 7.73 6.57 -3.09
N ARG A 12 8.35 7.14 -2.06
CA ARG A 12 7.89 7.05 -0.68
C ARG A 12 8.02 8.40 0.01
N LYS A 13 7.15 8.64 1.00
CA LYS A 13 7.34 9.74 1.95
C LYS A 13 8.46 9.35 2.90
N SER A 14 9.48 10.20 3.02
CA SER A 14 10.52 10.04 4.05
C SER A 14 10.15 10.81 5.30
N ARG A 15 10.95 10.69 6.36
CA ARG A 15 10.77 11.46 7.59
C ARG A 15 10.98 12.94 7.27
N GLY A 16 9.98 13.76 7.57
CA GLY A 16 10.10 15.21 7.53
C GLY A 16 10.39 15.78 8.93
N HIS A 17 10.85 17.01 8.97
CA HIS A 17 11.01 17.83 10.15
C HIS A 17 9.68 18.52 10.49
N LYS A 18 9.34 18.44 11.78
CA LYS A 18 8.22 19.18 12.38
C LYS A 18 8.80 20.06 13.47
N GLU A 19 8.28 21.27 13.55
CA GLU A 19 8.55 22.21 14.64
C GLU A 19 7.23 22.41 15.39
N HIS A 20 7.21 22.03 16.66
CA HIS A 20 5.98 21.84 17.44
C HIS A 20 4.94 20.98 16.70
N VAL A 21 3.84 21.58 16.26
CA VAL A 21 2.73 20.91 15.55
C VAL A 21 2.79 21.18 14.04
N ILE A 22 3.63 22.13 13.60
CA ILE A 22 3.70 22.57 12.21
C ILE A 22 4.69 21.72 11.44
N GLN A 23 4.25 21.21 10.30
CA GLN A 23 5.15 20.51 9.39
C GLN A 23 6.01 21.52 8.62
N VAL A 24 7.29 21.59 9.00
CA VAL A 24 8.26 22.53 8.43
C VAL A 24 8.82 21.98 7.12
N ASP A 25 9.00 20.67 7.01
CA ASP A 25 9.43 20.08 5.74
C ASP A 25 8.71 18.76 5.37
N ARG A 26 8.73 18.51 4.05
CA ARG A 26 8.20 17.31 3.40
C ARG A 26 9.27 16.74 2.49
N ILE A 27 9.64 15.49 2.72
CA ILE A 27 10.60 14.76 1.88
C ILE A 27 9.86 13.63 1.16
N ILE A 28 9.97 13.62 -0.17
CA ILE A 28 9.55 12.52 -1.04
C ILE A 28 10.81 11.98 -1.70
N CYS A 29 11.07 10.69 -1.59
CA CYS A 29 12.27 10.05 -2.13
C CYS A 29 11.92 8.78 -2.92
N CYS A 30 12.90 8.26 -3.65
CA CYS A 30 12.77 6.97 -4.30
C CYS A 30 12.52 5.84 -3.28
N THR A 31 11.75 4.82 -3.65
CA THR A 31 11.59 3.61 -2.85
C THR A 31 12.93 2.93 -2.53
N CYS A 32 13.91 3.09 -3.42
CA CYS A 32 15.26 2.56 -3.29
C CYS A 32 16.20 3.45 -2.44
N GLU A 33 15.72 4.55 -1.85
CA GLU A 33 16.49 5.43 -0.96
C GLU A 33 16.82 4.76 0.37
N GLY A 34 18.02 5.06 0.87
CA GLY A 34 18.60 4.45 2.07
C GLY A 34 19.20 3.08 1.78
N GLU A 35 19.82 2.49 2.78
CA GLU A 35 20.33 1.12 2.70
C GLU A 35 19.28 0.16 3.27
N GLY A 36 19.14 -1.01 2.63
CA GLY A 36 18.40 -2.10 3.24
C GLY A 36 19.14 -2.50 4.51
N GLY A 37 18.49 -2.40 5.67
CA GLY A 37 19.10 -2.90 6.90
C GLY A 37 19.42 -4.37 6.74
N ASN A 38 20.61 -4.80 7.17
CA ASN A 38 21.00 -6.21 7.24
C ASN A 38 19.84 -6.99 7.85
N ASP A 39 19.16 -7.81 7.06
CA ASP A 39 18.09 -8.64 7.60
C ASP A 39 18.79 -9.59 8.55
N LYS A 40 18.62 -9.43 9.88
CA LYS A 40 19.23 -10.34 10.87
C LYS A 40 18.81 -11.82 10.67
N ARG A 41 17.90 -12.07 9.73
CA ARG A 41 17.50 -13.38 9.20
C ARG A 41 18.49 -13.99 8.20
N GLU A 42 19.49 -13.26 7.71
CA GLU A 42 20.57 -13.78 6.86
C GLU A 42 21.38 -14.89 7.57
N ILE A 43 21.35 -14.95 8.90
CA ILE A 43 22.05 -15.98 9.68
C ILE A 43 21.37 -17.36 9.55
N LEU A 44 20.13 -17.45 9.06
CA LEU A 44 19.43 -18.72 8.84
C LEU A 44 19.37 -19.02 7.34
N MET A 45 20.48 -19.53 6.79
CA MET A 45 20.69 -19.95 5.40
C MET A 45 19.81 -21.12 4.93
N SER A 46 18.49 -21.09 5.11
CA SER A 46 17.58 -22.14 4.62
C SER A 46 16.13 -21.68 4.42
N ARG A 47 15.90 -20.42 4.03
CA ARG A 47 14.55 -19.99 3.62
C ARG A 47 14.52 -19.59 2.14
N PRO A 48 13.63 -20.18 1.31
CA PRO A 48 13.49 -19.84 -0.12
C PRO A 48 12.91 -18.44 -0.38
N HIS A 49 12.83 -17.58 0.65
CA HIS A 49 12.15 -16.31 0.61
C HIS A 49 13.01 -15.19 1.22
N VAL A 50 14.30 -15.14 0.87
CA VAL A 50 15.11 -13.94 1.10
C VAL A 50 14.43 -12.79 0.37
N ARG A 51 13.97 -11.78 1.11
CA ARG A 51 13.35 -10.60 0.49
C ARG A 51 14.45 -9.85 -0.27
N ALA A 52 14.24 -9.60 -1.55
CA ALA A 52 15.17 -8.81 -2.34
C ALA A 52 15.48 -7.48 -1.62
N ILE A 53 16.75 -7.08 -1.64
CA ILE A 53 17.16 -5.77 -1.13
C ILE A 53 16.44 -4.70 -1.94
N THR A 54 15.47 -4.02 -1.32
CA THR A 54 14.63 -3.02 -1.98
C THR A 54 15.24 -1.62 -1.97
N ARG A 55 16.31 -1.41 -1.20
CA ARG A 55 16.96 -0.13 -0.92
C ARG A 55 18.46 -0.21 -1.21
N CYS A 56 18.90 0.51 -2.24
CA CYS A 56 20.26 0.47 -2.79
C CYS A 56 20.99 1.83 -2.65
N GLY A 57 20.61 2.62 -1.66
CA GLY A 57 21.20 3.93 -1.42
C GLY A 57 20.84 4.98 -2.48
N CYS A 58 19.66 4.89 -3.10
CA CYS A 58 19.29 5.83 -4.16
C CYS A 58 19.19 7.27 -3.61
N PRO A 59 19.91 8.26 -4.20
CA PRO A 59 19.91 9.63 -3.70
C PRO A 59 18.71 10.46 -4.21
N ALA A 60 17.88 9.92 -5.11
CA ALA A 60 16.78 10.66 -5.72
C ALA A 60 15.74 11.08 -4.67
N MET A 61 15.56 12.40 -4.53
CA MET A 61 14.65 13.00 -3.56
C MET A 61 14.17 14.39 -3.95
N MET A 62 13.03 14.78 -3.39
CA MET A 62 12.49 16.12 -3.39
C MET A 62 12.14 16.50 -1.96
N LYS A 63 12.79 17.54 -1.44
CA LYS A 63 12.50 18.15 -0.15
C LYS A 63 11.89 19.52 -0.37
N ILE A 64 10.74 19.75 0.27
CA ILE A 64 10.04 21.03 0.29
C ILE A 64 10.04 21.52 1.74
N SER A 65 10.61 22.69 1.98
CA SER A 65 10.70 23.31 3.30
C SER A 65 10.01 24.67 3.34
N TYR A 66 9.33 24.94 4.44
CA TYR A 66 8.66 26.20 4.76
C TYR A 66 9.41 26.88 5.89
N ARG A 67 9.86 28.14 5.71
CA ARG A 67 10.46 28.93 6.79
C ARG A 67 9.56 30.11 7.12
N ASN A 68 9.26 30.31 8.40
CA ASN A 68 8.23 31.24 8.84
C ASN A 68 8.75 32.35 9.75
N ASN A 69 9.84 33.02 9.37
CA ASN A 69 10.31 34.16 10.18
C ASN A 69 9.83 35.52 9.66
N PHE A 70 9.77 35.82 8.35
CA PHE A 70 9.35 37.16 7.86
C PHE A 70 8.80 37.18 6.42
N GLY A 71 8.23 36.07 5.95
CA GLY A 71 7.78 35.91 4.57
C GLY A 71 8.00 34.49 4.11
N ILE A 72 6.95 33.85 3.59
CA ILE A 72 6.90 32.41 3.33
C ILE A 72 7.78 32.09 2.11
N TYR A 73 9.06 31.80 2.33
CA TYR A 73 9.92 31.29 1.27
C TYR A 73 9.89 29.76 1.28
N LYS A 74 9.61 29.19 0.10
CA LYS A 74 9.61 27.76 -0.16
C LYS A 74 10.99 27.36 -0.65
N ASP A 75 11.76 26.68 0.19
CA ASP A 75 13.02 26.06 -0.24
C ASP A 75 12.72 24.68 -0.84
N ILE A 76 13.19 24.45 -2.05
CA ILE A 76 13.01 23.19 -2.79
C ILE A 76 14.38 22.64 -3.11
N ARG A 77 14.73 21.54 -2.43
CA ARG A 77 15.90 20.74 -2.80
C ARG A 77 15.44 19.55 -3.62
N PHE A 78 15.94 19.45 -4.84
CA PHE A 78 15.61 18.37 -5.76
C PHE A 78 16.88 17.67 -6.24
N VAL A 79 16.90 16.34 -6.12
CA VAL A 79 17.95 15.46 -6.62
C VAL A 79 17.28 14.48 -7.58
N ALA A 80 17.53 14.65 -8.87
CA ALA A 80 16.94 13.84 -9.94
C ALA A 80 17.73 12.56 -10.26
N VAL A 81 18.94 12.43 -9.73
CA VAL A 81 19.88 11.35 -10.07
C VAL A 81 19.45 10.04 -9.40
N HIS A 82 19.34 8.99 -10.20
CA HIS A 82 19.10 7.63 -9.74
C HIS A 82 20.35 6.76 -9.99
N ASN A 83 20.57 5.78 -9.12
CA ASN A 83 21.68 4.83 -9.20
C ASN A 83 21.20 3.38 -9.44
N HIS A 84 19.97 3.21 -9.93
CA HIS A 84 19.36 1.92 -10.20
C HIS A 84 18.57 1.96 -11.50
N VAL A 85 18.31 0.77 -12.06
CA VAL A 85 17.49 0.61 -13.26
C VAL A 85 16.02 0.93 -12.93
N PHE A 86 15.33 1.57 -13.87
CA PHE A 86 13.89 1.80 -13.76
C PHE A 86 13.10 0.54 -14.12
N SER A 87 11.92 0.39 -13.54
CA SER A 87 10.99 -0.68 -13.87
C SER A 87 10.40 -0.47 -15.25
N SER A 88 10.24 -1.58 -15.98
CA SER A 88 9.48 -1.58 -17.23
C SER A 88 8.01 -1.20 -16.98
N PRO A 89 7.28 -0.75 -18.02
CA PRO A 89 5.86 -0.45 -17.90
C PRO A 89 5.05 -1.60 -17.26
N SER A 90 5.36 -2.85 -17.60
CA SER A 90 4.68 -4.03 -17.05
C SER A 90 4.95 -4.29 -15.56
N ASN A 91 6.08 -3.78 -15.06
CA ASN A 91 6.49 -3.94 -13.66
C ASN A 91 6.18 -2.70 -12.82
N ILE A 92 5.64 -1.62 -13.40
CA ILE A 92 5.39 -0.39 -12.65
C ILE A 92 4.38 -0.58 -11.52
N VAL A 93 3.40 -1.47 -11.73
CA VAL A 93 2.41 -1.86 -10.74
C VAL A 93 3.03 -2.59 -9.55
N LEU A 94 4.25 -3.12 -9.66
CA LEU A 94 4.94 -3.74 -8.53
C LEU A 94 5.33 -2.71 -7.45
N HIS A 95 5.47 -1.42 -7.80
CA HIS A 95 5.67 -0.36 -6.82
C HIS A 95 4.35 -0.04 -6.10
N PRO A 96 4.24 -0.26 -4.78
CA PRO A 96 2.97 -0.06 -4.06
C PRO A 96 2.40 1.36 -4.19
N CYS A 97 3.26 2.38 -4.36
CA CYS A 97 2.82 3.76 -4.53
C CYS A 97 2.07 4.04 -5.84
N HIS A 98 2.18 3.15 -6.82
CA HIS A 98 1.49 3.26 -8.11
C HIS A 98 0.24 2.37 -8.18
N ARG A 99 0.03 1.51 -7.18
CA ARG A 99 -1.13 0.64 -7.13
C ARG A 99 -2.38 1.38 -6.69
N LYS A 100 -3.50 1.04 -7.30
CA LYS A 100 -4.84 1.46 -6.92
C LYS A 100 -5.74 0.25 -6.96
N PHE A 101 -6.16 -0.18 -5.77
CA PHE A 101 -7.16 -1.21 -5.62
C PHE A 101 -8.49 -0.54 -5.31
N ILE A 102 -9.43 -0.60 -6.24
CA ILE A 102 -10.78 -0.07 -6.05
C ILE A 102 -11.68 -1.26 -5.75
N PRO A 103 -12.35 -1.33 -4.58
CA PRO A 103 -13.14 -2.50 -4.19
C PRO A 103 -14.13 -2.98 -5.26
N GLY A 104 -14.81 -2.04 -5.94
CA GLY A 104 -15.76 -2.35 -7.01
C GLY A 104 -15.17 -3.02 -8.27
N GLN A 105 -13.85 -2.91 -8.50
CA GLN A 105 -13.19 -3.57 -9.64
C GLN A 105 -13.13 -5.09 -9.48
N THR A 106 -13.34 -5.62 -8.27
CA THR A 106 -13.25 -7.06 -7.99
C THR A 106 -14.59 -7.81 -8.08
N THR A 107 -15.68 -7.09 -8.36
CA THR A 107 -17.03 -7.65 -8.54
C THR A 107 -17.06 -8.82 -9.54
N GLN A 108 -16.36 -8.69 -10.67
CA GLN A 108 -16.26 -9.78 -11.66
C GLN A 108 -15.55 -11.02 -11.11
N ILE A 109 -14.49 -10.81 -10.32
CA ILE A 109 -13.74 -11.89 -9.67
C ILE A 109 -14.60 -12.56 -8.60
N ASP A 110 -15.41 -11.78 -7.88
CA ASP A 110 -16.33 -12.29 -6.87
C ASP A 110 -17.46 -13.10 -7.47
N MET A 111 -18.10 -12.62 -8.54
CA MET A 111 -19.10 -13.39 -9.29
C MET A 111 -18.51 -14.69 -9.85
N ALA A 112 -17.30 -14.64 -10.40
CA ALA A 112 -16.60 -15.84 -10.86
C ALA A 112 -16.37 -16.82 -9.69
N THR A 113 -15.98 -16.30 -8.52
CA THR A 113 -15.77 -17.10 -7.31
C THR A 113 -17.07 -17.74 -6.81
N CYS A 114 -18.18 -17.02 -6.80
CA CYS A 114 -19.50 -17.57 -6.49
C CYS A 114 -19.94 -18.65 -7.50
N SER A 115 -19.41 -18.61 -8.72
CA SER A 115 -19.64 -19.61 -9.76
C SER A 115 -18.65 -20.79 -9.72
N GLY A 116 -17.86 -20.90 -8.64
CA GLY A 116 -16.89 -21.98 -8.45
C GLY A 116 -15.53 -21.77 -9.13
N ILE A 117 -15.30 -20.62 -9.79
CA ILE A 117 -14.02 -20.30 -10.41
C ILE A 117 -13.07 -19.79 -9.30
N PRO A 118 -11.87 -20.38 -9.13
CA PRO A 118 -10.96 -19.91 -8.09
C PRO A 118 -10.53 -18.46 -8.36
N PRO A 119 -10.37 -17.60 -7.32
CA PRO A 119 -10.07 -16.17 -7.48
C PRO A 119 -8.84 -15.88 -8.36
N LYS A 120 -7.84 -16.77 -8.33
CA LYS A 120 -6.65 -16.67 -9.19
C LYS A 120 -7.00 -16.77 -10.68
N SER A 121 -7.88 -17.70 -11.03
CA SER A 121 -8.36 -17.85 -12.42
C SER A 121 -9.27 -16.70 -12.82
N GLY A 122 -10.11 -16.20 -11.90
CA GLY A 122 -10.91 -14.99 -12.11
C GLY A 122 -10.04 -13.76 -12.38
N PHE A 123 -8.95 -13.59 -11.62
CA PHE A 123 -7.98 -12.53 -11.85
C PHE A 123 -7.26 -12.66 -13.20
N GLU A 124 -6.82 -13.86 -13.60
CA GLU A 124 -6.21 -14.07 -14.92
C GLU A 124 -7.20 -13.83 -16.07
N LEU A 125 -8.48 -14.16 -15.89
CA LEU A 125 -9.52 -13.80 -16.85
C LEU A 125 -9.66 -12.28 -16.97
N MET A 126 -9.69 -11.56 -15.86
CA MET A 126 -9.74 -10.10 -15.84
C MET A 126 -8.53 -9.48 -16.57
N VAL A 127 -7.32 -9.99 -16.29
CA VAL A 127 -6.09 -9.60 -16.98
C VAL A 127 -6.24 -9.74 -18.50
N ARG A 128 -6.81 -10.85 -18.98
CA ARG A 128 -7.04 -11.07 -20.42
C ARG A 128 -8.10 -10.11 -20.97
N GLN A 129 -9.18 -9.87 -20.24
CA GLN A 129 -10.26 -8.97 -20.65
C GLN A 129 -9.78 -7.52 -20.82
N VAL A 130 -8.89 -7.05 -19.95
CA VAL A 130 -8.31 -5.70 -20.06
C VAL A 130 -7.11 -5.64 -21.01
N GLY A 131 -6.78 -6.73 -21.72
CA GLY A 131 -5.71 -6.76 -22.71
C GLY A 131 -4.29 -6.85 -22.14
N GLY A 132 -4.13 -7.28 -20.89
CA GLY A 132 -2.83 -7.50 -20.27
C GLY A 132 -2.71 -6.93 -18.85
N ARG A 133 -1.67 -7.36 -18.13
CA ARG A 133 -1.43 -6.93 -16.73
C ARG A 133 -1.12 -5.44 -16.62
N ASP A 134 -0.51 -4.88 -17.65
CA ASP A 134 -0.07 -3.48 -17.71
C ASP A 134 -1.26 -2.50 -17.66
N ASN A 135 -2.45 -2.98 -17.99
CA ASN A 135 -3.71 -2.23 -17.94
C ASN A 135 -4.43 -2.33 -16.59
N LEU A 136 -3.86 -3.07 -15.62
CA LEU A 136 -4.35 -3.12 -14.25
C LEU A 136 -3.47 -2.29 -13.33
N ASP A 137 -4.13 -1.54 -12.44
CA ASP A 137 -3.46 -0.76 -11.39
C ASP A 137 -3.29 -1.56 -10.09
N PHE A 138 -3.55 -2.87 -10.06
CA PHE A 138 -3.34 -3.71 -8.88
C PHE A 138 -2.82 -5.10 -9.27
N ILE A 139 -2.26 -5.82 -8.30
CA ILE A 139 -1.79 -7.19 -8.47
C ILE A 139 -2.66 -8.18 -7.69
N SER A 140 -2.56 -9.46 -8.04
CA SER A 140 -3.26 -10.54 -7.34
C SER A 140 -3.05 -10.55 -5.83
N LEU A 141 -1.88 -10.11 -5.34
CA LEU A 141 -1.61 -9.98 -3.91
C LEU A 141 -2.51 -8.95 -3.22
N ASP A 142 -2.89 -7.87 -3.91
CA ASP A 142 -3.77 -6.85 -3.35
C ASP A 142 -5.18 -7.41 -3.17
N LEU A 143 -5.67 -8.20 -4.13
CA LEU A 143 -6.92 -8.95 -4.03
C LEU A 143 -6.91 -9.91 -2.83
N LEU A 144 -5.84 -10.71 -2.68
CA LEU A 144 -5.71 -11.65 -1.57
C LEU A 144 -5.74 -10.93 -0.22
N ARG A 145 -5.05 -9.80 -0.11
CA ARG A 145 -5.08 -8.97 1.11
C ARG A 145 -6.47 -8.41 1.37
N SER A 146 -7.17 -7.89 0.36
CA SER A 146 -8.55 -7.40 0.50
C SER A 146 -9.46 -8.50 1.06
N LYS A 147 -9.43 -9.69 0.44
CA LYS A 147 -10.26 -10.83 0.88
C LYS A 147 -9.88 -11.33 2.27
N GLN A 148 -8.60 -11.28 2.63
CA GLN A 148 -8.17 -11.60 3.99
C GLN A 148 -8.70 -10.57 5.00
N THR A 149 -8.61 -9.27 4.69
CA THR A 149 -9.14 -8.20 5.53
C THR A 149 -10.66 -8.30 5.68
N GLU A 150 -11.41 -8.57 4.60
CA GLU A 150 -12.86 -8.80 4.66
C GLU A 150 -13.20 -9.97 5.59
N ARG A 151 -12.49 -11.10 5.48
CA ARG A 151 -12.69 -12.27 6.36
C ARG A 151 -12.36 -11.96 7.82
N MET A 152 -11.27 -11.22 8.08
CA MET A 152 -10.90 -10.80 9.43
C MET A 152 -11.97 -9.89 10.02
N LEU A 153 -12.43 -8.89 9.27
CA LEU A 153 -13.49 -7.98 9.71
C LEU A 153 -14.78 -8.73 10.00
N LEU A 154 -15.20 -9.67 9.14
CA LEU A 154 -16.38 -10.50 9.39
C LEU A 154 -16.23 -11.37 10.65
N GLY A 155 -15.03 -11.94 10.87
CA GLY A 155 -14.71 -12.69 12.09
C GLY A 155 -14.78 -11.83 13.34
N ASP A 156 -14.03 -10.73 13.36
CA ASP A 156 -13.95 -9.82 14.50
C ASP A 156 -15.32 -9.20 14.83
N THR A 157 -16.08 -8.80 13.81
CA THR A 157 -17.44 -8.28 13.99
C THR A 157 -18.37 -9.32 14.59
N SER A 158 -18.31 -10.59 14.15
CA SER A 158 -19.13 -11.66 14.72
C SER A 158 -18.86 -11.88 16.21
N VAL A 159 -17.58 -11.87 16.61
CA VAL A 159 -17.16 -12.03 18.01
C VAL A 159 -17.60 -10.83 18.87
N ILE A 160 -17.42 -9.61 18.37
CA ILE A 160 -17.85 -8.40 19.06
C ILE A 160 -19.38 -8.38 19.21
N MET A 161 -20.11 -8.76 18.16
CA MET A 161 -21.57 -8.83 18.18
C MET A 161 -22.07 -9.83 19.24
N GLU A 162 -21.49 -11.02 19.28
CA GLU A 162 -21.82 -12.05 20.28
C GLU A 162 -21.54 -11.55 21.72
N TYR A 163 -20.42 -10.85 21.92
CA TYR A 163 -20.11 -10.23 23.21
C TYR A 163 -21.13 -9.17 23.61
N LEU A 164 -21.49 -8.26 22.70
CA LEU A 164 -22.47 -7.19 22.96
C LEU A 164 -23.85 -7.76 23.27
N GLN A 165 -24.30 -8.77 22.53
CA GLN A 165 -25.53 -9.49 22.81
C GLN A 165 -25.50 -10.15 24.20
N ARG A 166 -24.39 -10.80 24.55
CA ARG A 166 -24.22 -11.39 25.89
C ARG A 166 -24.26 -10.35 27.00
N MET A 167 -23.68 -9.17 26.80
CA MET A 167 -23.75 -8.08 27.80
C MET A 167 -25.19 -7.59 27.99
N GLN A 168 -25.95 -7.46 26.90
CA GLN A 168 -27.36 -7.09 26.96
C GLN A 168 -28.25 -8.12 27.68
N THR A 169 -27.93 -9.41 27.59
CA THR A 169 -28.65 -10.44 28.37
C THR A 169 -28.35 -10.39 29.87
N LYS A 170 -27.18 -9.85 30.26
CA LYS A 170 -26.76 -9.74 31.66
C LYS A 170 -27.25 -8.45 32.32
N ASP A 171 -27.38 -7.39 31.55
CA ASP A 171 -27.83 -6.07 32.01
C ASP A 171 -28.86 -5.51 31.04
N THR A 172 -30.12 -5.44 31.48
CA THR A 172 -31.23 -4.88 30.71
C THR A 172 -31.12 -3.38 30.46
N ASN A 173 -30.23 -2.67 31.17
CA ASN A 173 -29.90 -1.26 30.91
C ASN A 173 -28.74 -1.10 29.91
N PHE A 174 -28.13 -2.19 29.46
CA PHE A 174 -27.06 -2.14 28.47
C PHE A 174 -27.64 -2.04 27.05
N PHE A 175 -27.37 -0.93 26.37
CA PHE A 175 -27.76 -0.68 24.99
C PHE A 175 -26.52 -0.42 24.13
N TYR A 176 -26.52 -0.94 22.90
CA TYR A 176 -25.46 -0.70 21.93
C TYR A 176 -26.06 -0.43 20.55
N ALA A 177 -25.34 0.35 19.74
CA ALA A 177 -25.63 0.55 18.33
C ALA A 177 -24.36 0.23 17.54
N PHE A 178 -24.48 -0.58 16.49
CA PHE A 178 -23.39 -0.99 15.64
C PHE A 178 -23.59 -0.44 14.23
N GLN A 179 -22.54 0.13 13.64
CA GLN A 179 -22.58 0.64 12.27
C GLN A 179 -21.44 0.02 11.48
N PHE A 180 -21.77 -0.56 10.32
CA PHE A 180 -20.76 -1.08 9.41
C PHE A 180 -20.04 0.07 8.70
N PRO A 181 -18.70 0.03 8.57
CA PRO A 181 -18.02 0.92 7.65
C PRO A 181 -18.45 0.54 6.23
N GLY A 182 -19.17 1.44 5.57
CA GLY A 182 -19.51 1.37 4.15
C GLY A 182 -18.33 1.71 3.26
#